data_AF-A0A4Z2HFY7-F1
#
_entry.id   AF-A0A4Z2HFY7-F1
#
_cell.length_a   1.000
_cell.length_b   1.000
_cell.length_c   1.000
_cell.angle_alpha   90.00
_cell.angle_beta   90.00
_cell.angle_gamma   90.00
#
_symmetry.space_group_name_H-M   'P 1'
#
loop_
_entity.id
_entity.type
_entity.pdbx_description
1 polymer ?
#
loop_
_entity_poly.entity_id
_entity_poly.type
_entity_poly.pdbx_seq_one_letter_code
_entity_poly.pdbx_strand_id
1 'polypeptide(L)'
;MYGLLCESLHDFIKESYGEDVWKLVREKADVRLHSFVTHQVYSESVIPRIAKAASGVTGTPYNELMNSWGVYFLGFVGKYGYDRILKVLGRHVRDFVNGLDNLHEYLRFSYPKVQPPTFFCQEESATGVTLHYRSKRKGYLHYAMGQLRQMGKQFYDTDIHVEVLSEQMVGDYSHVTMRLNFDNSAYRYIMKEDEEEQEILPMTSDFFFEVFPFNIVFRQDMVVHNVGSGLATVFPDLDGKKINDAFLLARPLVELSWSMITSHPNNLFEIMSKEPVKRERNLHNRVQNTDYENANRTADVDVELMAFQSLIGEDYKGHDLSFL
;
A
#
# COMPACT_ATOMS: atom_id res chain seq x y z
N MET A 1 1.20 -11.49 -12.00
CA MET A 1 1.91 -10.20 -11.84
C MET A 1 1.42 -9.20 -12.87
N TYR A 2 1.22 -7.93 -12.51
CA TYR A 2 0.79 -6.91 -13.47
C TYR A 2 1.89 -6.55 -14.47
N GLY A 3 1.45 -6.22 -15.68
CA GLY A 3 2.32 -5.81 -16.78
C GLY A 3 3.10 -4.55 -16.50
N LEU A 4 2.65 -3.69 -15.58
CA LEU A 4 3.42 -2.52 -15.13
C LEU A 4 4.85 -2.91 -14.70
N LEU A 5 4.99 -4.01 -13.96
CA LEU A 5 6.30 -4.52 -13.55
C LEU A 5 7.06 -5.15 -14.73
N CYS A 6 6.38 -5.93 -15.58
CA CYS A 6 7.01 -6.57 -16.73
C CYS A 6 7.52 -5.54 -17.75
N GLU A 7 6.74 -4.50 -18.02
CA GLU A 7 7.10 -3.40 -18.92
C GLU A 7 8.27 -2.61 -18.36
N SER A 8 8.28 -2.33 -17.05
CA SER A 8 9.41 -1.64 -16.43
C SER A 8 10.73 -2.43 -16.54
N LEU A 9 10.68 -3.76 -16.48
CA LEU A 9 11.87 -4.61 -16.61
C LEU A 9 12.33 -4.68 -18.08
N HIS A 10 11.39 -4.75 -19.01
CA HIS A 10 11.63 -4.66 -20.45
C HIS A 10 12.34 -3.35 -20.80
N ASP A 11 11.79 -2.22 -20.37
CA ASP A 11 12.35 -0.89 -20.62
C ASP A 11 13.71 -0.72 -19.94
N PHE A 12 13.86 -1.18 -18.69
CA PHE A 12 15.14 -1.18 -17.99
C PHE A 12 16.23 -1.91 -18.78
N ILE A 13 15.95 -3.11 -19.28
CA ILE A 13 16.93 -3.91 -20.02
C ILE A 13 17.28 -3.22 -21.34
N LYS A 14 16.30 -2.66 -22.05
CA LYS A 14 16.52 -1.94 -23.31
C LYS A 14 17.31 -0.66 -23.13
N GLU A 15 16.95 0.17 -22.16
CA GLU A 15 17.64 1.43 -21.90
C GLU A 15 19.08 1.20 -21.38
N SER A 16 19.29 0.14 -20.59
CA SER A 16 20.60 -0.12 -19.96
C SER A 16 21.55 -0.94 -20.83
N TYR A 17 21.03 -1.89 -21.63
CA TYR A 17 21.85 -2.86 -22.38
C TYR A 17 21.56 -2.89 -23.88
N GLY A 18 20.54 -2.16 -24.35
CA GLY A 18 20.17 -2.07 -25.76
C GLY A 18 19.17 -3.12 -26.24
N GLU A 19 18.61 -2.86 -27.42
CA GLU A 19 17.55 -3.69 -28.04
C GLU A 19 18.03 -5.12 -28.36
N ASP A 20 19.28 -5.29 -28.78
CA ASP A 20 19.80 -6.60 -29.17
C ASP A 20 20.01 -7.53 -27.96
N VAL A 21 20.39 -6.94 -26.81
CA VAL A 21 20.44 -7.69 -25.55
C VAL A 21 19.03 -8.10 -25.14
N TRP A 22 18.04 -7.20 -25.23
CA TRP A 22 16.64 -7.54 -24.95
C TRP A 22 16.13 -8.71 -25.80
N LYS A 23 16.39 -8.70 -27.12
CA LYS A 23 16.01 -9.81 -28.02
C LYS A 23 16.58 -11.15 -27.54
N LEU A 24 17.88 -11.18 -27.20
CA LEU A 24 18.55 -12.39 -26.73
C LEU A 24 18.01 -12.87 -25.37
N VAL A 25 17.77 -11.94 -24.44
CA VAL A 25 17.16 -12.24 -23.14
C VAL A 25 15.78 -12.84 -23.32
N ARG A 26 14.97 -12.26 -24.19
CA ARG A 26 13.61 -12.69 -24.48
C ARG A 26 13.57 -14.11 -25.06
N GLU A 27 14.47 -14.41 -26.00
CA GLU A 27 14.63 -15.76 -26.56
C GLU A 27 15.05 -16.78 -25.49
N LYS A 28 16.07 -16.46 -24.68
CA LYS A 28 16.52 -17.34 -23.58
C LYS A 28 15.49 -17.51 -22.47
N ALA A 29 14.66 -16.50 -22.22
CA ALA A 29 13.60 -16.53 -21.22
C ALA A 29 12.33 -17.25 -21.70
N ASP A 30 12.27 -17.66 -22.97
CA ASP A 30 11.06 -18.20 -23.63
C ASP A 30 9.84 -17.29 -23.40
N VAL A 31 10.01 -16.02 -23.78
CA VAL A 31 8.97 -14.99 -23.73
C VAL A 31 8.62 -14.58 -25.15
N ARG A 32 7.42 -14.94 -25.62
CA ARG A 32 6.98 -14.62 -26.99
C ARG A 32 6.53 -13.16 -27.17
N LEU A 33 6.17 -12.49 -26.08
CA LEU A 33 5.68 -11.11 -26.06
C LEU A 33 6.81 -10.14 -26.40
N HIS A 34 6.54 -9.17 -27.27
CA HIS A 34 7.50 -8.12 -27.64
C HIS A 34 7.37 -6.87 -26.74
N SER A 35 6.21 -6.68 -26.13
CA SER A 35 5.90 -5.62 -25.16
C SER A 35 4.86 -6.12 -24.15
N PHE A 36 4.72 -5.41 -23.03
CA PHE A 36 3.76 -5.73 -21.98
C PHE A 36 2.73 -4.61 -21.81
N VAL A 37 1.46 -4.99 -21.62
CA VAL A 37 0.37 -4.05 -21.33
C VAL A 37 0.26 -3.86 -19.83
N THR A 38 0.36 -2.63 -19.35
CA THR A 38 0.49 -2.30 -17.91
C THR A 38 -0.60 -2.91 -17.02
N HIS A 39 -1.86 -2.87 -17.45
CA HIS A 39 -3.01 -3.39 -16.70
C HIS A 39 -3.32 -4.88 -16.93
N GLN A 40 -2.57 -5.57 -17.80
CA GLN A 40 -2.73 -7.00 -18.01
C GLN A 40 -2.00 -7.80 -16.93
N VAL A 41 -2.56 -8.94 -16.53
CA VAL A 41 -1.93 -9.87 -15.58
C VAL A 41 -1.19 -10.97 -16.35
N TYR A 42 0.10 -11.11 -16.06
CA TYR A 42 0.99 -12.14 -16.59
C TYR A 42 1.37 -13.17 -15.52
N SER A 43 1.92 -14.32 -15.94
CA SER A 43 2.42 -15.35 -15.02
C SER A 43 3.50 -14.78 -14.08
N GLU A 44 3.50 -15.21 -12.81
CA GLU A 44 4.53 -14.80 -11.85
C GLU A 44 5.93 -15.30 -12.21
N SER A 45 6.04 -16.30 -13.10
CA SER A 45 7.32 -16.80 -13.61
C SER A 45 7.98 -15.89 -14.64
N VAL A 46 7.27 -14.91 -15.22
CA VAL A 46 7.80 -14.07 -16.32
C VAL A 46 9.01 -13.26 -15.88
N ILE A 47 8.89 -12.47 -14.80
CA ILE A 47 9.99 -11.63 -14.32
C ILE A 47 11.20 -12.45 -13.87
N PRO A 48 11.07 -13.50 -13.04
CA PRO A 48 12.22 -14.33 -12.67
C PRO A 48 12.92 -14.97 -13.87
N ARG A 49 12.18 -15.42 -14.90
CA ARG A 49 12.77 -15.95 -16.14
C ARG A 49 13.55 -14.88 -16.89
N ILE A 50 12.97 -13.69 -17.07
CA ILE A 50 13.63 -12.56 -17.75
C ILE A 50 14.87 -12.13 -16.98
N ALA A 51 14.78 -11.90 -15.68
CA ALA A 51 15.91 -11.46 -14.85
C ALA A 51 17.03 -12.50 -14.82
N LYS A 52 16.71 -13.80 -14.75
CA LYS A 52 17.71 -14.88 -14.83
C LYS A 52 18.38 -14.95 -16.20
N ALA A 53 17.61 -14.81 -17.28
CA ALA A 53 18.16 -14.78 -18.64
C ALA A 53 19.03 -13.54 -18.86
N ALA A 54 18.60 -12.37 -18.37
CA ALA A 54 19.35 -11.13 -18.42
C ALA A 54 20.69 -11.25 -17.68
N SER A 55 20.68 -11.76 -16.45
CA SER A 55 21.90 -12.02 -15.69
C SER A 55 22.88 -12.94 -16.45
N GLY A 56 22.37 -14.00 -17.09
CA GLY A 56 23.19 -14.91 -17.89
C GLY A 56 23.66 -14.35 -19.25
N VAL A 57 23.06 -13.27 -19.76
CA VAL A 57 23.46 -12.61 -21.01
C VAL A 57 24.43 -11.47 -20.74
N THR A 58 24.15 -10.63 -19.75
CA THR A 58 24.93 -9.43 -19.43
C THR A 58 26.14 -9.74 -18.55
N GLY A 59 26.12 -10.88 -17.84
CA GLY A 59 27.12 -11.23 -16.82
C GLY A 59 26.91 -10.51 -15.49
N THR A 60 25.94 -9.59 -15.40
CA THR A 60 25.58 -8.92 -14.13
C THR A 60 24.94 -9.94 -13.18
N PRO A 61 25.38 -10.05 -11.91
CA PRO A 61 24.74 -10.91 -10.93
C PRO A 61 23.24 -10.62 -10.78
N TYR A 62 22.42 -11.66 -10.61
CA TYR A 62 20.97 -11.53 -10.49
C TYR A 62 20.53 -10.48 -9.44
N ASN A 63 21.15 -10.50 -8.27
CA ASN A 63 20.83 -9.58 -7.18
C ASN A 63 21.14 -8.13 -7.52
N GLU A 64 22.26 -7.89 -8.21
CA GLU A 64 22.65 -6.55 -8.67
C GLU A 64 21.70 -6.05 -9.76
N LEU A 65 21.35 -6.92 -10.72
CA LEU A 65 20.38 -6.61 -11.78
C LEU A 65 19.00 -6.26 -11.20
N MET A 66 18.52 -7.03 -10.22
CA MET A 66 17.25 -6.74 -9.55
C MET A 66 17.31 -5.43 -8.75
N ASN A 67 18.45 -5.11 -8.14
CA ASN A 67 18.65 -3.83 -7.46
C ASN A 67 18.61 -2.65 -8.45
N SER A 68 19.37 -2.72 -9.54
CA SER A 68 19.37 -1.72 -10.59
C SER A 68 17.99 -1.53 -11.22
N TRP A 69 17.24 -2.62 -11.43
CA TRP A 69 15.86 -2.54 -11.87
C TRP A 69 14.95 -1.84 -10.84
N GLY A 70 15.15 -2.10 -9.54
CA GLY A 70 14.44 -1.40 -8.46
C GLY A 70 14.73 0.11 -8.45
N VAL A 71 15.98 0.51 -8.70
CA VAL A 71 16.38 1.91 -8.86
C VAL A 71 15.70 2.53 -10.08
N TYR A 72 15.69 1.84 -11.22
CA TYR A 72 15.04 2.31 -12.45
C TYR A 72 13.52 2.49 -12.28
N PHE A 73 12.88 1.60 -11.53
CA PHE A 73 11.42 1.52 -11.42
C PHE A 73 10.76 2.82 -10.96
N LEU A 74 11.36 3.56 -10.03
CA LEU A 74 10.79 4.81 -9.52
C LEU A 74 10.71 5.91 -10.60
N GLY A 75 11.73 5.99 -11.44
CA GLY A 75 11.72 6.89 -12.59
C GLY A 75 10.69 6.46 -13.64
N PHE A 76 10.58 5.15 -13.87
CA PHE A 76 9.60 4.57 -14.78
C PHE A 76 8.16 4.88 -14.37
N VAL A 77 7.76 4.61 -13.12
CA VAL A 77 6.39 4.91 -12.66
C VAL A 77 6.10 6.41 -12.64
N GLY A 78 7.12 7.25 -12.49
CA GLY A 78 6.99 8.70 -12.65
C GLY A 78 6.49 9.11 -14.04
N LYS A 79 6.89 8.40 -15.10
CA LYS A 79 6.41 8.63 -16.48
C LYS A 79 4.90 8.39 -16.62
N TYR A 80 4.31 7.58 -15.74
CA TYR A 80 2.87 7.27 -15.69
C TYR A 80 2.09 8.15 -14.69
N GLY A 81 2.69 9.24 -14.19
CA GLY A 81 2.02 10.20 -13.30
C GLY A 81 1.96 9.80 -11.83
N TYR A 82 2.57 8.67 -11.44
CA TYR A 82 2.66 8.27 -10.03
C TYR A 82 3.63 9.14 -9.21
N ASP A 83 4.44 9.98 -9.86
CA ASP A 83 5.38 10.86 -9.17
C ASP A 83 4.67 11.82 -8.19
N ARG A 84 3.48 12.29 -8.54
CA ARG A 84 2.66 13.19 -7.70
C ARG A 84 2.24 12.51 -6.40
N ILE A 85 1.77 11.27 -6.48
CA ILE A 85 1.32 10.49 -5.33
C ILE A 85 2.51 10.12 -4.45
N LEU A 86 3.63 9.70 -5.06
CA LEU A 86 4.85 9.35 -4.32
C LEU A 86 5.43 10.55 -3.55
N LYS A 87 5.36 11.76 -4.12
CA LYS A 87 5.84 13.00 -3.46
C LYS A 87 5.00 13.42 -2.24
N VAL A 88 3.73 13.03 -2.18
CA VAL A 88 2.83 13.40 -1.07
C VAL A 88 2.69 12.33 -0.01
N LEU A 89 3.36 11.17 -0.17
CA LEU A 89 3.22 10.04 0.74
C LEU A 89 3.82 10.33 2.13
N GLY A 90 4.80 11.23 2.22
CA GLY A 90 5.45 11.54 3.48
C GLY A 90 6.33 12.78 3.41
N ARG A 91 6.45 13.52 4.53
CA ARG A 91 7.35 14.69 4.63
C ARG A 91 8.80 14.26 4.81
N HIS A 92 9.02 13.16 5.51
CA HIS A 92 10.32 12.54 5.73
C HIS A 92 10.35 11.09 5.23
N VAL A 93 11.55 10.53 5.08
CA VAL A 93 11.76 9.12 4.69
C VAL A 93 10.97 8.16 5.59
N ARG A 94 10.94 8.41 6.91
CA ARG A 94 10.15 7.64 7.88
C ARG A 94 8.66 7.56 7.51
N ASP A 95 8.08 8.68 7.09
CA ASP A 95 6.66 8.80 6.80
C ASP A 95 6.34 8.04 5.51
N PHE A 96 7.20 8.19 4.50
CA PHE A 96 7.09 7.44 3.26
C PHE A 96 7.09 5.92 3.52
N VAL A 97 8.08 5.43 4.27
CA VAL A 97 8.22 3.99 4.54
C VAL A 97 7.04 3.48 5.35
N ASN A 98 6.55 4.25 6.34
CA ASN A 98 5.33 3.92 7.09
C ASN A 98 4.06 3.95 6.22
N GLY A 99 4.01 4.81 5.20
CA GLY A 99 2.87 4.96 4.30
C GLY A 99 2.83 3.97 3.12
N LEU A 100 3.86 3.13 2.92
CA LEU A 100 3.96 2.23 1.77
C LEU A 100 2.77 1.27 1.63
N ASP A 101 2.28 0.71 2.73
CA ASP A 101 1.14 -0.21 2.71
C ASP A 101 -0.15 0.52 2.30
N ASN A 102 -0.33 1.77 2.74
CA ASN A 102 -1.48 2.60 2.35
C ASN A 102 -1.42 2.99 0.87
N LEU A 103 -0.23 3.29 0.33
CA LEU A 103 -0.04 3.48 -1.10
C LEU A 103 -0.45 2.23 -1.89
N HIS A 104 -0.02 1.05 -1.45
CA HIS A 104 -0.40 -0.18 -2.13
C HIS A 104 -1.90 -0.48 -2.06
N GLU A 105 -2.55 -0.10 -0.96
CA GLU A 105 -3.99 -0.22 -0.84
C GLU A 105 -4.71 0.74 -1.80
N TYR A 106 -4.23 1.98 -1.91
CA TYR A 106 -4.72 2.92 -2.92
C TYR A 106 -4.55 2.39 -4.35
N LEU A 107 -3.42 1.75 -4.66
CA LEU A 107 -3.19 1.17 -5.98
C LEU A 107 -4.18 0.03 -6.33
N ARG A 108 -4.90 -0.55 -5.36
CA ARG A 108 -5.94 -1.56 -5.65
C ARG A 108 -7.13 -1.01 -6.42
N PHE A 109 -7.39 0.30 -6.36
CA PHE A 109 -8.46 0.91 -7.16
C PHE A 109 -8.16 0.79 -8.66
N SER A 110 -6.92 1.03 -9.07
CA SER A 110 -6.48 0.88 -10.48
C SER A 110 -6.04 -0.56 -10.81
N TYR A 111 -5.54 -1.31 -9.82
CA TYR A 111 -5.03 -2.66 -9.96
C TYR A 111 -5.71 -3.66 -9.00
N PRO A 112 -6.98 -4.03 -9.22
CA PRO A 112 -7.79 -4.79 -8.24
C PRO A 112 -7.21 -6.14 -7.81
N LYS A 113 -6.36 -6.77 -8.64
CA LYS A 113 -5.73 -8.07 -8.39
C LYS A 113 -4.32 -7.94 -7.84
N VAL A 114 -3.89 -6.75 -7.41
CA VAL A 114 -2.51 -6.53 -6.98
C VAL A 114 -2.30 -7.24 -5.66
N GLN A 115 -1.19 -7.98 -5.58
CA GLN A 115 -0.74 -8.59 -4.34
C GLN A 115 0.57 -7.89 -3.98
N PRO A 116 0.51 -6.78 -3.24
CA PRO A 116 1.68 -6.02 -2.85
C PRO A 116 2.45 -6.75 -1.74
N PRO A 117 3.76 -6.47 -1.58
CA PRO A 117 4.43 -6.77 -0.34
C PRO A 117 3.89 -5.88 0.80
N THR A 118 4.13 -6.31 2.03
CA THR A 118 3.79 -5.58 3.25
C THR A 118 5.06 -5.05 3.90
N PHE A 119 5.01 -3.80 4.36
CA PHE A 119 6.10 -3.10 5.04
C PHE A 119 5.70 -2.70 6.46
N PHE A 120 6.52 -3.02 7.45
CA PHE A 120 6.27 -2.66 8.85
C PHE A 120 7.53 -2.10 9.51
N CYS A 121 7.43 -0.89 10.08
CA CYS A 121 8.50 -0.28 10.87
C CYS A 121 8.41 -0.76 12.31
N GLN A 122 9.42 -1.47 12.79
CA GLN A 122 9.47 -1.98 14.17
C GLN A 122 10.11 -0.98 15.13
N GLU A 123 11.26 -0.42 14.74
CA GLU A 123 12.05 0.48 15.58
C GLU A 123 12.45 1.68 14.76
N GLU A 124 12.28 2.86 15.34
CA GLU A 124 12.68 4.12 14.73
C GLU A 124 13.63 4.86 15.68
N SER A 125 14.67 5.47 15.11
CA SER A 125 15.60 6.30 15.84
C SER A 125 16.05 7.47 14.99
N ALA A 126 16.83 8.39 15.58
CA ALA A 126 17.44 9.50 14.86
C ALA A 126 18.43 9.06 13.74
N THR A 127 18.84 7.80 13.72
CA THR A 127 19.80 7.24 12.75
C THR A 127 19.15 6.30 11.73
N GLY A 128 17.83 6.20 11.74
CA GLY A 128 17.07 5.45 10.74
C GLY A 128 16.00 4.54 11.33
N VAL A 129 15.61 3.52 10.56
CA VAL A 129 14.43 2.69 10.81
C VAL A 129 14.75 1.21 10.60
N THR A 130 14.28 0.34 11.50
CA THR A 130 14.22 -1.12 11.30
C THR A 130 12.89 -1.47 10.62
N LEU A 131 12.98 -1.99 9.40
CA LEU A 131 11.86 -2.28 8.51
C LEU A 131 11.73 -3.79 8.29
N HIS A 132 10.54 -4.32 8.45
CA HIS A 132 10.17 -5.66 8.01
C HIS A 132 9.52 -5.60 6.63
N TYR A 133 10.01 -6.43 5.74
CA TYR A 133 9.46 -6.68 4.41
C TYR A 133 8.90 -8.09 4.35
N ARG A 134 7.62 -8.23 4.00
CA ARG A 134 6.96 -9.51 3.79
C ARG A 134 6.40 -9.62 2.39
N SER A 135 6.66 -10.73 1.72
CA SER A 135 6.21 -10.95 0.35
C SER A 135 5.99 -12.43 0.07
N LYS A 136 4.90 -12.76 -0.62
CA LYS A 136 4.71 -14.12 -1.19
C LYS A 136 5.69 -14.40 -2.33
N ARG A 137 6.24 -13.35 -2.96
CA ARG A 137 7.16 -13.47 -4.09
C ARG A 137 8.60 -13.55 -3.61
N LYS A 138 9.26 -14.65 -3.95
CA LYS A 138 10.66 -14.92 -3.60
C LYS A 138 11.61 -14.28 -4.61
N GLY A 139 12.79 -13.84 -4.16
CA GLY A 139 13.83 -13.26 -5.02
C GLY A 139 13.64 -11.79 -5.40
N TYR A 140 12.75 -11.06 -4.71
CA TYR A 140 12.49 -9.63 -4.93
C TYR A 140 13.10 -8.71 -3.86
N LEU A 141 13.85 -9.26 -2.91
CA LEU A 141 14.49 -8.48 -1.84
C LEU A 141 15.35 -7.34 -2.42
N HIS A 142 16.28 -7.65 -3.31
CA HIS A 142 17.16 -6.65 -3.90
C HIS A 142 16.41 -5.60 -4.75
N TYR A 143 15.29 -5.99 -5.36
CA TYR A 143 14.40 -5.05 -6.05
C TYR A 143 13.72 -4.08 -5.08
N ALA A 144 13.27 -4.54 -3.91
CA ALA A 144 12.75 -3.65 -2.87
C ALA A 144 13.85 -2.73 -2.31
N MET A 145 15.06 -3.26 -2.10
CA MET A 145 16.21 -2.46 -1.63
C MET A 145 16.56 -1.34 -2.63
N GLY A 146 16.58 -1.63 -3.93
CA GLY A 146 16.84 -0.63 -4.98
C GLY A 146 15.81 0.50 -4.97
N GLN A 147 14.53 0.17 -4.83
CA GLN A 147 13.45 1.15 -4.71
C GLN A 147 13.59 2.02 -3.46
N LEU A 148 13.88 1.44 -2.29
CA LEU A 148 14.07 2.20 -1.04
C LEU A 148 15.22 3.20 -1.14
N ARG A 149 16.36 2.79 -1.72
CA ARG A 149 17.51 3.68 -1.94
C ARG A 149 17.17 4.82 -2.89
N GLN A 150 16.56 4.48 -4.03
CA GLN A 150 16.20 5.48 -5.03
C GLN A 150 15.14 6.45 -4.50
N MET A 151 14.20 5.97 -3.68
CA MET A 151 13.19 6.81 -3.03
C MET A 151 13.83 7.89 -2.15
N GLY A 152 14.74 7.50 -1.27
CA GLY A 152 15.47 8.44 -0.41
C GLY A 152 16.19 9.51 -1.21
N LYS A 153 16.92 9.08 -2.25
CA LYS A 153 17.67 10.00 -3.11
C LYS A 153 16.78 10.91 -3.93
N GLN A 154 15.73 10.38 -4.55
CA GLN A 154 14.90 11.10 -5.52
C GLN A 154 13.93 12.08 -4.88
N PHE A 155 13.39 11.77 -3.70
CA PHE A 155 12.35 12.58 -3.07
C PHE A 155 12.82 13.37 -1.85
N TYR A 156 13.89 12.92 -1.18
CA TYR A 156 14.35 13.49 0.10
C TYR A 156 15.82 13.91 0.08
N ASP A 157 16.52 13.80 -1.06
CA ASP A 157 17.97 14.03 -1.18
C ASP A 157 18.78 13.33 -0.07
N THR A 158 18.33 12.12 0.30
CA THR A 158 18.88 11.36 1.42
C THR A 158 19.44 10.03 0.93
N ASP A 159 20.72 9.77 1.23
CA ASP A 159 21.31 8.47 0.97
C ASP A 159 20.91 7.46 2.05
N ILE A 160 20.22 6.39 1.65
CA ILE A 160 19.72 5.36 2.56
C ILE A 160 20.62 4.13 2.42
N HIS A 161 21.35 3.80 3.49
CA HIS A 161 22.10 2.55 3.54
C HIS A 161 21.24 1.42 4.08
N VAL A 162 20.87 0.48 3.20
CA VAL A 162 20.06 -0.69 3.55
C VAL A 162 20.96 -1.87 3.93
N GLU A 163 20.85 -2.31 5.18
CA GLU A 163 21.50 -3.51 5.73
C GLU A 163 20.46 -4.59 6.00
N VAL A 164 20.71 -5.83 5.56
CA VAL A 164 19.80 -6.96 5.81
C VAL A 164 20.19 -7.64 7.12
N LEU A 165 19.31 -7.60 8.11
CA LEU A 165 19.54 -8.20 9.44
C LEU A 165 19.13 -9.67 9.49
N SER A 166 18.03 -10.03 8.82
CA SER A 166 17.59 -11.41 8.70
C SER A 166 16.75 -11.64 7.45
N GLU A 167 16.86 -12.83 6.87
CA GLU A 167 16.03 -13.30 5.77
C GLU A 167 15.54 -14.71 6.11
N GLN A 168 14.23 -14.89 6.18
CA GLN A 168 13.59 -16.13 6.57
C GLN A 168 12.42 -16.46 5.65
N MET A 169 12.21 -17.75 5.41
CA MET A 169 10.98 -18.26 4.80
C MET A 169 10.05 -18.70 5.92
N VAL A 170 8.91 -18.02 6.06
CA VAL A 170 7.90 -18.34 7.06
C VAL A 170 6.67 -18.87 6.32
N GLY A 171 6.48 -20.19 6.35
CA GLY A 171 5.48 -20.86 5.52
C GLY A 171 5.70 -20.55 4.03
N ASP A 172 4.71 -19.91 3.41
CA ASP A 172 4.72 -19.60 1.98
C ASP A 172 5.20 -18.19 1.63
N TYR A 173 5.63 -17.39 2.62
CA TYR A 173 6.11 -16.02 2.39
C TYR A 173 7.56 -15.82 2.86
N SER A 174 8.25 -14.91 2.16
CA SER A 174 9.55 -14.40 2.54
C SER A 174 9.35 -13.28 3.56
N HIS A 175 10.05 -13.35 4.68
CA HIS A 175 10.12 -12.29 5.69
C HIS A 175 11.57 -11.86 5.83
N VAL A 176 11.82 -10.59 5.55
CA VAL A 176 13.14 -9.97 5.66
C VAL A 176 13.06 -8.83 6.66
N THR A 177 14.00 -8.78 7.59
CA THR A 177 14.20 -7.62 8.47
C THR A 177 15.43 -6.87 7.97
N MET A 178 15.28 -5.59 7.70
CA MET A 178 16.35 -4.72 7.20
C MET A 178 16.47 -3.45 8.05
N ARG A 179 17.69 -3.00 8.28
CA ARG A 179 17.98 -1.70 8.88
C ARG A 179 18.20 -0.69 7.76
N LEU A 180 17.37 0.35 7.73
CA LEU A 180 17.56 1.53 6.90
C LEU A 180 18.34 2.55 7.73
N ASN A 181 19.61 2.79 7.38
CA ASN A 181 20.43 3.79 8.04
C ASN A 181 20.42 5.07 7.20
N PHE A 182 19.96 6.18 7.80
CA PHE A 182 19.89 7.51 7.20
C PHE A 182 19.78 8.58 8.29
N ASP A 183 19.98 9.86 7.95
CA ASP A 183 19.71 10.96 8.88
C ASP A 183 18.20 11.10 9.10
N ASN A 184 17.74 10.63 10.26
CA ASN A 184 16.35 10.74 10.69
C ASN A 184 16.21 11.73 11.85
N SER A 185 16.97 12.82 11.84
CA SER A 185 16.90 13.87 12.87
C SER A 185 15.48 14.42 13.10
N ALA A 186 14.62 14.40 12.07
CA ALA A 186 13.19 14.70 12.16
C ALA A 186 12.47 13.93 13.29
N TYR A 187 12.88 12.68 13.55
CA TYR A 187 12.35 11.86 14.65
C TYR A 187 12.46 12.53 16.02
N ARG A 188 13.56 13.27 16.26
CA ARG A 188 13.82 13.91 17.56
C ARG A 188 12.87 15.06 17.86
N TYR A 189 12.41 15.76 16.83
CA TYR A 189 11.47 16.88 16.99
C TYR A 189 10.08 16.37 17.35
N ILE A 190 9.61 15.33 16.65
CA ILE A 190 8.29 14.73 16.91
C ILE A 190 8.23 14.09 18.30
N MET A 191 9.26 13.33 18.70
CA MET A 191 9.31 12.76 20.06
C MET A 191 9.25 13.85 21.14
N LYS A 192 9.85 15.01 20.89
CA LYS A 192 9.84 16.13 21.81
C LYS A 192 8.47 16.82 21.86
N GLU A 193 7.79 16.97 20.72
CA GLU A 193 6.40 17.45 20.66
C GLU A 193 5.45 16.47 21.39
N ASP A 194 5.57 15.16 21.15
CA ASP A 194 4.75 14.13 21.81
C ASP A 194 4.95 14.11 23.35
N GLU A 195 6.18 14.36 23.83
CA GLU A 195 6.47 14.47 25.27
C GLU A 195 5.90 15.76 25.88
N GLU A 196 5.89 16.87 25.13
CA GLU A 196 5.35 18.17 25.57
C GLU A 196 3.80 18.20 25.52
N GLU A 197 3.15 17.49 24.58
CA GLU A 197 1.70 17.39 24.43
C GLU A 197 1.01 16.42 25.40
N GLN A 198 1.75 15.68 26.23
CA GLN A 198 1.18 14.83 27.29
C GLN A 198 0.53 15.64 28.44
N GLU A 199 0.51 16.96 28.36
CA GLU A 199 -0.32 17.82 29.21
C GLU A 199 -1.82 17.65 28.87
N ILE A 200 -2.52 16.87 29.72
CA ILE A 200 -3.97 16.74 29.89
C ILE A 200 -4.81 17.22 28.68
N LEU A 201 -5.30 16.27 27.87
CA LEU A 201 -6.28 16.56 26.83
C LEU A 201 -7.43 17.41 27.41
N PRO A 202 -7.76 18.57 26.81
CA PRO A 202 -8.73 19.52 27.36
C PRO A 202 -10.19 19.03 27.27
N MET A 203 -10.41 17.76 26.90
CA MET A 203 -11.71 17.19 26.59
C MET A 203 -11.98 15.95 27.42
N THR A 204 -13.22 15.79 27.86
CA THR A 204 -13.68 14.57 28.54
C THR A 204 -13.85 13.43 27.54
N SER A 205 -13.77 12.19 28.03
CA SER A 205 -14.05 10.99 27.23
C SER A 205 -15.42 11.06 26.57
N ASP A 206 -16.44 11.52 27.30
CA ASP A 206 -17.82 11.55 26.82
C ASP A 206 -17.96 12.43 25.57
N PHE A 207 -17.30 13.60 25.58
CA PHE A 207 -17.29 14.49 24.41
C PHE A 207 -16.57 13.86 23.21
N PHE A 208 -15.49 13.10 23.42
CA PHE A 208 -14.82 12.37 22.34
C PHE A 208 -15.76 11.35 21.66
N PHE A 209 -16.53 10.57 22.42
CA PHE A 209 -17.46 9.58 21.88
C PHE A 209 -18.69 10.21 21.19
N GLU A 210 -19.06 11.44 21.55
CA GLU A 210 -20.06 12.22 20.83
C GLU A 210 -19.53 12.76 19.50
N VAL A 211 -18.30 13.30 19.48
CA VAL A 211 -17.68 13.86 18.28
C VAL A 211 -17.35 12.80 17.24
N PHE A 212 -16.93 11.61 17.68
CA PHE A 212 -16.58 10.48 16.80
C PHE A 212 -17.62 9.35 16.92
N PRO A 213 -18.79 9.43 16.26
CA PRO A 213 -19.88 8.48 16.48
C PRO A 213 -19.55 7.04 16.06
N PHE A 214 -18.56 6.84 15.17
CA PHE A 214 -18.11 5.53 14.70
C PHE A 214 -16.69 5.21 15.19
N ASN A 215 -16.53 5.09 16.50
CA ASN A 215 -15.29 4.65 17.13
C ASN A 215 -15.53 3.42 18.03
N ILE A 216 -14.50 2.60 18.22
CA ILE A 216 -14.52 1.42 19.09
C ILE A 216 -13.24 1.42 19.91
N VAL A 217 -13.37 1.29 21.23
CA VAL A 217 -12.23 1.10 22.14
C VAL A 217 -12.34 -0.29 22.76
N PHE A 218 -11.28 -1.09 22.64
CA PHE A 218 -11.18 -2.44 23.16
C PHE A 218 -9.79 -2.69 23.75
N ARG A 219 -9.68 -3.68 24.65
CA ARG A 219 -8.42 -4.01 25.34
C ARG A 219 -7.70 -5.19 24.69
N GLN A 220 -6.54 -5.55 25.23
CA GLN A 220 -5.71 -6.67 24.78
C GLN A 220 -6.41 -8.04 24.79
N ASP A 221 -7.47 -8.20 25.60
CA ASP A 221 -8.35 -9.36 25.62
C ASP A 221 -9.38 -9.39 24.47
N MET A 222 -9.32 -8.41 23.56
CA MET A 222 -10.24 -8.17 22.44
C MET A 222 -11.67 -7.85 22.89
N VAL A 223 -11.88 -7.47 24.15
CA VAL A 223 -13.19 -7.08 24.70
C VAL A 223 -13.40 -5.59 24.51
N VAL A 224 -14.54 -5.23 23.93
CA VAL A 224 -14.97 -3.85 23.73
C VAL A 224 -15.38 -3.23 25.07
N HIS A 225 -14.92 -2.00 25.31
CA HIS A 225 -15.21 -1.23 26.53
C HIS A 225 -15.98 0.05 26.28
N ASN A 226 -15.78 0.67 25.13
CA ASN A 226 -16.49 1.88 24.77
C ASN A 226 -16.77 1.88 23.27
N VAL A 227 -17.90 2.44 22.91
CA VAL A 227 -18.41 2.51 21.55
C VAL A 227 -18.97 3.90 21.33
N GLY A 228 -18.64 4.52 20.19
CA GLY A 228 -19.23 5.80 19.81
C GLY A 228 -20.75 5.71 19.67
N SER A 229 -21.44 6.84 19.85
CA SER A 229 -22.91 6.91 19.89
C SER A 229 -23.59 6.33 18.64
N GLY A 230 -23.00 6.54 17.46
CA GLY A 230 -23.49 6.00 16.19
C GLY A 230 -23.39 4.49 16.12
N LEU A 231 -22.25 3.91 16.51
CA LEU A 231 -22.09 2.46 16.57
C LEU A 231 -22.94 1.82 17.68
N ALA A 232 -23.11 2.48 18.83
CA ALA A 232 -23.97 1.99 19.90
C ALA A 232 -25.45 1.93 19.47
N THR A 233 -25.90 2.86 18.62
CA THR A 233 -27.25 2.83 18.05
C THR A 233 -27.45 1.64 17.11
N VAL A 234 -26.40 1.26 16.39
CA VAL A 234 -26.45 0.15 15.42
C VAL A 234 -26.21 -1.21 16.09
N PHE A 235 -25.33 -1.25 17.09
CA PHE A 235 -24.92 -2.43 17.85
C PHE A 235 -25.04 -2.14 19.36
N PRO A 236 -26.27 -2.16 19.92
CA PRO A 236 -26.52 -1.77 21.32
C PRO A 236 -25.83 -2.68 22.34
N ASP A 237 -25.63 -3.96 22.00
CA ASP A 237 -24.99 -4.95 22.88
C ASP A 237 -23.50 -5.16 22.56
N LEU A 238 -22.83 -4.20 21.91
CA LEU A 238 -21.43 -4.37 21.54
C LEU A 238 -20.47 -4.22 22.74
N ASP A 239 -20.82 -3.35 23.70
CA ASP A 239 -20.04 -3.17 24.93
C ASP A 239 -19.97 -4.47 25.75
N GLY A 240 -18.77 -4.81 26.23
CA GLY A 240 -18.49 -6.03 26.97
C GLY A 240 -18.39 -7.31 26.12
N LYS A 241 -18.64 -7.27 24.80
CA LYS A 241 -18.44 -8.42 23.90
C LYS A 241 -17.05 -8.43 23.28
N LYS A 242 -16.63 -9.59 22.79
CA LYS A 242 -15.43 -9.66 21.95
C LYS A 242 -15.70 -9.00 20.61
N ILE A 243 -14.79 -8.15 20.16
CA ILE A 243 -14.89 -7.51 18.84
C ILE A 243 -14.96 -8.55 17.71
N ASN A 244 -14.25 -9.67 17.88
CA ASN A 244 -14.25 -10.80 16.96
C ASN A 244 -15.60 -11.50 16.84
N ASP A 245 -16.53 -11.31 17.78
CA ASP A 245 -17.88 -11.90 17.71
C ASP A 245 -18.80 -11.05 16.84
N ALA A 246 -18.64 -9.73 16.87
CA ALA A 246 -19.47 -8.79 16.11
C ALA A 246 -18.92 -8.49 14.71
N PHE A 247 -17.59 -8.47 14.55
CA PHE A 247 -16.92 -8.03 13.32
C PHE A 247 -15.98 -9.09 12.75
N LEU A 248 -15.75 -8.99 11.45
CA LEU A 248 -14.71 -9.67 10.68
C LEU A 248 -13.73 -8.63 10.18
N LEU A 249 -12.44 -8.98 10.14
CA LEU A 249 -11.45 -8.17 9.46
C LEU A 249 -11.56 -8.43 7.95
N ALA A 250 -12.04 -7.46 7.21
CA ALA A 250 -12.06 -7.49 5.75
C ALA A 250 -10.67 -7.19 5.18
N ARG A 251 -9.94 -6.24 5.78
CA ARG A 251 -8.55 -5.91 5.39
C ARG A 251 -7.71 -5.49 6.59
N PRO A 252 -6.42 -5.88 6.65
CA PRO A 252 -5.78 -6.84 5.73
C PRO A 252 -6.28 -8.28 6.00
N LEU A 253 -6.11 -9.20 5.04
CA LEU A 253 -6.62 -10.58 5.10
C LEU A 253 -5.81 -11.45 6.09
N VAL A 254 -5.93 -11.16 7.37
CA VAL A 254 -5.28 -11.88 8.47
C VAL A 254 -6.25 -12.05 9.63
N GLU A 255 -5.83 -12.80 10.65
CA GLU A 255 -6.62 -12.96 11.86
C GLU A 255 -6.67 -11.65 12.67
N LEU A 256 -7.88 -11.23 13.06
CA LEU A 256 -8.08 -10.10 13.95
C LEU A 256 -7.60 -10.44 15.36
N SER A 257 -6.38 -10.02 15.69
CA SER A 257 -5.73 -10.27 16.99
C SER A 257 -4.95 -9.04 17.46
N TRP A 258 -4.80 -8.91 18.78
CA TRP A 258 -4.09 -7.77 19.38
C TRP A 258 -2.67 -7.62 18.85
N SER A 259 -1.89 -8.72 18.85
CA SER A 259 -0.51 -8.73 18.38
C SER A 259 -0.40 -8.24 16.92
N MET A 260 -1.33 -8.68 16.06
CA MET A 260 -1.37 -8.28 14.66
C MET A 260 -1.73 -6.80 14.49
N ILE A 261 -2.69 -6.28 15.27
CA ILE A 261 -3.06 -4.85 15.20
C ILE A 261 -1.88 -3.98 15.66
N THR A 262 -1.27 -4.33 16.81
CA THR A 262 -0.11 -3.60 17.34
C THR A 262 1.13 -3.68 16.45
N SER A 263 1.27 -4.75 15.67
CA SER A 263 2.37 -4.90 14.72
C SER A 263 2.11 -4.23 13.37
N HIS A 264 0.97 -3.56 13.17
CA HIS A 264 0.68 -2.82 11.93
C HIS A 264 -0.06 -1.51 12.24
N PRO A 265 0.48 -0.62 13.11
CA PRO A 265 -0.26 0.54 13.60
C PRO A 265 -0.63 1.54 12.50
N ASN A 266 0.13 1.58 11.41
CA ASN A 266 -0.05 2.52 10.30
C ASN A 266 -0.86 1.95 9.14
N ASN A 267 -1.35 0.70 9.25
CA ASN A 267 -2.14 0.07 8.20
C ASN A 267 -3.61 0.44 8.35
N LEU A 268 -4.29 0.63 7.22
CA LEU A 268 -5.75 0.73 7.21
C LEU A 268 -6.37 -0.64 7.55
N PHE A 269 -7.20 -0.66 8.58
CA PHE A 269 -8.03 -1.81 8.94
C PHE A 269 -9.46 -1.58 8.49
N GLU A 270 -9.97 -2.50 7.68
CA GLU A 270 -11.38 -2.53 7.31
C GLU A 270 -12.05 -3.65 8.10
N ILE A 271 -13.00 -3.31 8.97
CA ILE A 271 -13.83 -4.28 9.70
C ILE A 271 -15.26 -4.26 9.16
N MET A 272 -15.86 -5.44 9.04
CA MET A 272 -17.20 -5.65 8.51
C MET A 272 -18.04 -6.38 9.55
N SER A 273 -19.30 -5.98 9.74
CA SER A 273 -20.20 -6.67 10.65
C SER A 273 -20.49 -8.08 10.14
N LYS A 274 -20.45 -9.08 11.04
CA LYS A 274 -20.82 -10.46 10.69
C LYS A 274 -22.28 -10.59 10.33
N GLU A 275 -23.13 -9.92 11.10
CA GLU A 275 -24.57 -9.89 10.88
C GLU A 275 -24.94 -8.64 10.09
N PRO A 276 -25.94 -8.73 9.19
CA PRO A 276 -26.47 -7.56 8.52
C PRO A 276 -27.05 -6.59 9.54
N VAL A 277 -26.68 -5.31 9.42
CA VAL A 277 -27.23 -4.25 10.25
C VAL A 277 -28.74 -4.15 10.03
N LYS A 278 -29.52 -4.42 11.07
CA LYS A 278 -30.97 -4.25 11.05
C LYS A 278 -31.28 -2.76 11.20
N ARG A 279 -31.67 -2.10 10.10
CA ARG A 279 -32.24 -0.75 10.17
C ARG A 279 -33.59 -0.82 10.87
N GLU A 280 -33.69 -0.32 12.11
CA GLU A 280 -35.00 0.08 12.64
C GLU A 280 -35.50 1.24 11.78
N ARG A 281 -36.60 1.01 11.05
CA ARG A 281 -37.25 2.04 10.22
C ARG A 281 -37.89 3.08 11.15
N ASN A 282 -37.15 4.09 11.55
CA ASN A 282 -37.74 5.32 12.07
C ASN A 282 -38.50 6.02 10.92
N LEU A 283 -39.82 5.89 10.92
CA LEU A 283 -40.75 6.37 9.89
C LEU A 283 -40.79 7.91 9.69
N HIS A 284 -39.97 8.69 10.41
CA HIS A 284 -40.01 10.15 10.38
C HIS A 284 -39.10 10.84 9.33
N ASN A 285 -38.10 10.16 8.75
CA ASN A 285 -37.12 10.81 7.85
C ASN A 285 -37.39 10.63 6.35
N ARG A 286 -38.57 10.12 5.96
CA ARG A 286 -38.83 9.71 4.58
C ARG A 286 -39.09 10.85 3.59
N VAL A 287 -39.09 12.11 4.03
CA VAL A 287 -39.38 13.27 3.15
C VAL A 287 -38.11 13.99 2.67
N GLN A 288 -36.92 13.70 3.22
CA GLN A 288 -35.68 14.37 2.79
C GLN A 288 -34.69 13.46 2.03
N ASN A 289 -34.76 12.13 2.15
CA ASN A 289 -33.72 11.24 1.60
C ASN A 289 -33.83 10.91 0.10
N THR A 290 -34.97 11.12 -0.55
CA THR A 290 -35.12 10.81 -1.98
C THR A 290 -34.35 11.74 -2.89
N ASP A 291 -34.08 12.97 -2.43
CA ASP A 291 -33.30 13.95 -3.22
C ASP A 291 -31.78 13.76 -3.02
N TYR A 292 -31.35 13.26 -1.86
CA TYR A 292 -29.93 12.98 -1.58
C TYR A 292 -29.42 11.67 -2.22
N GLU A 293 -30.23 10.61 -2.29
CA GLU A 293 -29.81 9.33 -2.90
C GLU A 293 -29.60 9.45 -4.42
N ASN A 294 -30.32 10.36 -5.09
CA ASN A 294 -30.10 10.63 -6.52
C ASN A 294 -28.86 11.50 -6.76
N ALA A 295 -28.55 12.46 -5.88
CA ALA A 295 -27.38 13.32 -6.00
C ALA A 295 -26.05 12.57 -5.78
N ASN A 296 -26.00 11.62 -4.82
CA ASN A 296 -24.80 10.83 -4.56
C ASN A 296 -24.48 9.83 -5.69
N ARG A 297 -25.50 9.27 -6.36
CA ARG A 297 -25.26 8.36 -7.49
C ARG A 297 -24.67 9.07 -8.70
N THR A 298 -25.08 10.30 -8.99
CA THR A 298 -24.45 11.11 -10.03
C THR A 298 -23.04 11.55 -9.62
N ALA A 299 -22.85 11.96 -8.36
CA ALA A 299 -21.54 12.37 -7.87
C ALA A 299 -20.49 11.24 -7.85
N ASP A 300 -20.87 10.02 -7.44
CA ASP A 300 -19.95 8.88 -7.42
C ASP A 300 -19.53 8.46 -8.83
N VAL A 301 -20.46 8.49 -9.79
CA VAL A 301 -20.18 8.21 -11.21
C VAL A 301 -19.29 9.30 -11.81
N ASP A 302 -19.53 10.57 -11.47
CA ASP A 302 -18.72 11.70 -11.93
C ASP A 302 -17.30 11.68 -11.33
N VAL A 303 -17.14 11.28 -10.06
CA VAL A 303 -15.83 11.13 -9.41
C VAL A 303 -15.07 9.94 -9.99
N GLU A 304 -15.72 8.80 -10.24
CA GLU A 304 -15.11 7.67 -10.97
C GLU A 304 -14.70 8.09 -12.39
N LEU A 305 -15.55 8.82 -13.11
CA LEU A 305 -15.22 9.34 -14.44
C LEU A 305 -14.06 10.34 -14.42
N MET A 306 -14.02 11.24 -13.44
CA MET A 306 -12.94 12.23 -13.28
C MET A 306 -11.61 11.55 -12.90
N ALA A 307 -11.64 10.54 -12.03
CA ALA A 307 -10.47 9.73 -11.72
C ALA A 307 -9.99 8.97 -12.96
N PHE A 308 -10.92 8.44 -13.76
CA PHE A 308 -10.61 7.76 -15.02
C PHE A 308 -10.02 8.72 -16.07
N GLN A 309 -10.61 9.90 -16.25
CA GLN A 309 -10.14 10.95 -17.18
C GLN A 309 -8.80 11.57 -16.75
N SER A 310 -8.49 11.61 -15.45
CA SER A 310 -7.18 12.04 -14.96
C SER A 310 -6.07 11.02 -15.22
N LEU A 311 -6.41 9.74 -15.46
CA LEU A 311 -5.45 8.65 -15.73
C LEU A 311 -5.10 8.51 -17.22
N ILE A 312 -6.05 8.82 -18.09
CA ILE A 312 -5.86 8.94 -19.54
C ILE A 312 -5.75 10.43 -19.85
N GLY A 313 -4.55 10.98 -19.85
CA GLY A 313 -4.31 12.36 -20.31
C GLY A 313 -5.04 12.63 -21.64
N GLU A 314 -5.37 13.90 -21.92
CA GLU A 314 -6.35 14.36 -22.92
C GLU A 314 -6.24 13.83 -24.37
N ASP A 315 -5.29 12.94 -24.69
CA ASP A 315 -5.00 12.42 -26.03
C ASP A 315 -5.90 11.27 -26.51
N TYR A 316 -6.99 10.93 -25.81
CA TYR A 316 -7.96 9.90 -26.25
C TYR A 316 -9.39 10.41 -26.46
N LYS A 317 -9.56 11.64 -26.97
CA LYS A 317 -10.83 12.08 -27.57
C LYS A 317 -10.89 11.64 -29.04
N GLY A 318 -11.36 10.42 -29.27
CA GLY A 318 -11.71 10.01 -30.62
C GLY A 318 -11.84 8.51 -30.78
N HIS A 319 -12.93 7.92 -30.29
CA HIS A 319 -13.67 6.88 -31.01
C HIS A 319 -15.03 6.68 -30.35
N ASP A 320 -16.09 6.90 -31.13
CA ASP A 320 -17.49 6.71 -30.77
C ASP A 320 -17.74 5.34 -30.14
N LEU A 321 -18.17 5.34 -28.88
CA LEU A 321 -18.88 4.21 -28.28
C LEU A 321 -20.37 4.35 -28.60
N SER A 322 -20.71 4.02 -29.84
CA SER A 322 -22.01 3.41 -30.13
C SER A 322 -21.83 1.90 -30.05
N PHE A 323 -22.79 1.25 -29.40
CA PHE A 323 -23.04 -0.19 -29.27
C PHE A 323 -22.88 -0.80 -27.86
N LEU A 324 -24.09 -1.08 -27.33
CA LEU A 324 -24.55 -2.01 -26.29
C LEU A 324 -24.36 -1.62 -24.83
#